data_AF-A0A2T4WSK2-F1
#
_entry.id   AF-A0A2T4WSK2-F1
#
_cell.length_a   1.000
_cell.length_b   1.000
_cell.length_c   1.000
_cell.angle_alpha   90.00
_cell.angle_beta   90.00
_cell.angle_gamma   90.00
#
_symmetry.space_group_name_H-M   'P 1'
#
loop_
_entity.id
_entity.type
_entity.pdbx_description
1 polymer ?
#
loop_
_entity_poly.entity_id
_entity_poly.type
_entity_poly.pdbx_seq_one_letter_code
_entity_poly.pdbx_strand_id
1 'polypeptide(L)'
;METYATALLYAIPFFIILVLIEIAYGYFIKNQTHNAMDTVSSLSSGLTNIIKDSLGLVVIIISYPFLLQYLAVYEIKSSWLVYTVAFIAIDFASYWNHRLSHKINFFWNQHVIHHSSEEFNLACALRQSISNVLGYFPILLIPAAIIGVPHEVIALLAPIHLFAQFWYHTKHIGKLGFLEYIIVTPSQHRVHHAINNEYLDKNLAAIFCVWDRAFGTFQEELDDIPPVYGVLKPANTWNPILINFQHIWGLIKDAWRTNNWLDKFRIWFMPTGWRPKDVAEKFPISIIENPYQQKKYNTNPSMPLIYYAIFQLIATTALMLFMFYNYSAIETSNLLIYGLIIFLGIYAYTSLMDQNKYAIITITLFSGLGLYILLTTNDWFGLNEYLSFGSYVIILYFIVSLLATLYFTLGFAKKQSVAIKI
;
A
#
# COMPACT_ATOMS: atom_id res chain seq x y z
N MET A 1 -2.90 19.47 -6.64
CA MET A 1 -1.94 18.74 -5.78
C MET A 1 -1.78 19.40 -4.41
N GLU A 2 -1.69 20.72 -4.31
CA GLU A 2 -1.60 21.42 -3.01
C GLU A 2 -2.74 21.08 -2.03
N THR A 3 -4.00 21.18 -2.44
CA THR A 3 -5.15 20.81 -1.59
C THR A 3 -5.07 19.36 -1.08
N TYR A 4 -4.56 18.45 -1.92
CA TYR A 4 -4.37 17.05 -1.55
C TYR A 4 -3.23 16.90 -0.52
N ALA A 5 -2.09 17.57 -0.73
CA ALA A 5 -0.99 17.60 0.24
C ALA A 5 -1.44 18.19 1.59
N THR A 6 -2.21 19.26 1.59
CA THR A 6 -2.78 19.85 2.80
C THR A 6 -3.72 18.89 3.52
N ALA A 7 -4.60 18.18 2.81
CA ALA A 7 -5.47 17.17 3.42
C ALA A 7 -4.66 16.04 4.08
N LEU A 8 -3.55 15.62 3.45
CA LEU A 8 -2.67 14.58 3.97
C LEU A 8 -1.95 14.98 5.26
N LEU A 9 -1.64 16.27 5.46
CA LEU A 9 -1.06 16.77 6.73
C LEU A 9 -1.97 16.49 7.93
N TYR A 10 -3.28 16.39 7.73
CA TYR A 10 -4.23 16.03 8.78
C TYR A 10 -4.55 14.54 8.79
N ALA A 11 -4.74 13.93 7.62
CA ALA A 11 -5.12 12.52 7.50
C ALA A 11 -4.03 11.57 8.05
N ILE A 12 -2.75 11.86 7.79
CA ILE A 12 -1.64 10.99 8.22
C ILE A 12 -1.55 10.92 9.76
N PRO A 13 -1.44 12.04 10.51
CA PRO A 13 -1.45 11.99 11.97
C PRO A 13 -2.71 11.32 12.53
N PHE A 14 -3.88 11.59 11.93
CA PHE A 14 -5.13 10.98 12.36
C PHE A 14 -5.10 9.45 12.25
N PHE A 15 -4.70 8.89 11.11
CA PHE A 15 -4.58 7.43 10.95
C PHE A 15 -3.49 6.83 11.84
N ILE A 16 -2.35 7.50 12.03
CA ILE A 16 -1.31 7.04 12.97
C ILE A 16 -1.87 6.96 14.39
N ILE A 17 -2.63 7.97 14.83
CA ILE A 17 -3.28 7.95 16.15
C ILE A 17 -4.24 6.76 16.27
N LEU A 18 -5.06 6.49 15.25
CA LEU A 18 -5.98 5.34 15.27
C LEU A 18 -5.24 4.00 15.35
N VAL A 19 -4.14 3.84 14.60
CA VAL A 19 -3.28 2.65 14.70
C VAL A 19 -2.68 2.51 16.11
N LEU A 20 -2.20 3.60 16.70
CA LEU A 20 -1.67 3.58 18.07
C LEU A 20 -2.74 3.24 19.11
N ILE A 21 -3.97 3.73 18.92
CA ILE A 21 -5.12 3.38 19.76
C ILE A 21 -5.42 1.89 19.66
N GLU A 22 -5.43 1.30 18.45
CA GLU A 22 -5.65 -0.14 18.29
C GLU A 22 -4.53 -0.97 18.93
N ILE A 23 -3.26 -0.58 18.74
CA ILE A 23 -2.12 -1.22 19.40
C ILE A 23 -2.28 -1.18 20.93
N ALA A 24 -2.61 -0.02 21.49
CA ALA A 24 -2.82 0.16 22.92
C ALA A 24 -3.99 -0.69 23.43
N TYR A 25 -5.11 -0.67 22.71
CA TYR A 25 -6.28 -1.50 23.02
C TYR A 25 -5.91 -2.98 23.06
N GLY A 26 -5.28 -3.51 22.01
CA GLY A 26 -4.82 -4.89 21.92
C GLY A 26 -3.86 -5.29 23.05
N TYR A 27 -3.00 -4.38 23.48
CA TYR A 27 -2.12 -4.57 24.65
C TYR A 27 -2.93 -4.70 25.95
N PHE A 28 -3.86 -3.78 26.22
CA PHE A 28 -4.66 -3.78 27.45
C PHE A 28 -5.60 -4.98 27.55
N ILE A 29 -6.19 -5.43 26.43
CA ILE A 29 -7.05 -6.62 26.38
C ILE A 29 -6.28 -7.94 26.24
N LYS A 30 -4.93 -7.88 26.19
CA LYS A 30 -4.03 -9.04 26.02
C LYS A 30 -4.30 -9.87 24.75
N ASN A 31 -4.76 -9.21 23.69
CA ASN A 31 -5.01 -9.81 22.39
C ASN A 31 -4.40 -8.94 21.28
N GLN A 32 -3.06 -8.91 21.23
CA GLN A 32 -2.35 -8.05 20.28
C GLN A 32 -2.42 -8.63 18.86
N THR A 33 -2.85 -7.80 17.91
CA THR A 33 -3.02 -8.15 16.49
C THR A 33 -1.93 -7.56 15.60
N HIS A 34 -1.09 -6.67 16.13
CA HIS A 34 0.04 -6.08 15.43
C HIS A 34 1.33 -6.84 15.64
N ASN A 35 2.02 -7.11 14.53
CA ASN A 35 3.45 -7.40 14.53
C ASN A 35 4.21 -6.09 14.25
N ALA A 36 5.29 -5.81 14.99
CA ALA A 36 6.03 -4.56 14.85
C ALA A 36 6.65 -4.38 13.44
N MET A 37 7.25 -5.43 12.86
CA MET A 37 7.86 -5.34 11.53
C MET A 37 6.80 -5.23 10.44
N ASP A 38 5.69 -5.96 10.58
CA ASP A 38 4.57 -5.86 9.65
C ASP A 38 3.90 -4.48 9.71
N THR A 39 3.76 -3.91 10.90
CA THR A 39 3.20 -2.56 11.10
C THR A 39 4.10 -1.51 10.47
N VAL A 40 5.43 -1.60 10.69
CA VAL A 40 6.38 -0.71 10.00
C VAL A 40 6.26 -0.86 8.49
N SER A 41 6.30 -2.09 7.96
CA SER A 41 6.14 -2.37 6.52
C SER A 41 4.85 -1.77 5.93
N SER A 42 3.74 -1.92 6.65
CA SER A 42 2.42 -1.42 6.23
C SER A 42 2.36 0.10 6.19
N LEU A 43 2.87 0.77 7.23
CA LEU A 43 2.93 2.23 7.28
C LEU A 43 3.90 2.77 6.22
N SER A 44 5.07 2.15 6.05
CA SER A 44 6.02 2.47 4.98
C SER A 44 5.40 2.36 3.58
N SER A 45 4.55 1.37 3.35
CA SER A 45 3.80 1.23 2.09
C SER A 45 2.93 2.44 1.84
N GLY A 46 2.17 2.89 2.85
CA GLY A 46 1.33 4.08 2.77
C GLY A 46 2.14 5.33 2.44
N LEU A 47 3.30 5.52 3.11
CA LEU A 47 4.21 6.64 2.81
C LEU A 47 4.66 6.63 1.34
N THR A 48 5.09 5.47 0.82
CA THR A 48 5.54 5.36 -0.59
C THR A 48 4.42 5.65 -1.58
N ASN A 49 3.20 5.17 -1.34
CA ASN A 49 2.05 5.48 -2.18
C ASN A 49 1.72 6.97 -2.16
N ILE A 50 1.62 7.57 -0.99
CA ILE A 50 1.30 8.99 -0.83
C ILE A 50 2.35 9.88 -1.52
N ILE A 51 3.64 9.57 -1.40
CA ILE A 51 4.70 10.31 -2.13
C ILE A 51 4.51 10.19 -3.63
N LYS A 52 4.32 8.97 -4.14
CA LYS A 52 4.14 8.70 -5.57
C LYS A 52 2.91 9.41 -6.15
N ASP A 53 1.78 9.39 -5.43
CA ASP A 53 0.53 10.02 -5.86
C ASP A 53 0.62 11.56 -5.75
N SER A 54 1.20 12.10 -4.67
CA SER A 54 1.39 13.54 -4.49
C SER A 54 2.32 14.15 -5.54
N LEU A 55 3.35 13.41 -5.98
CA LEU A 55 4.26 13.85 -7.04
C LEU A 55 3.68 13.70 -8.46
N GLY A 56 2.45 13.18 -8.60
CA GLY A 56 1.79 13.04 -9.90
C GLY A 56 2.45 12.02 -10.82
N LEU A 57 3.12 10.99 -10.27
CA LEU A 57 3.83 9.97 -11.05
C LEU A 57 2.90 8.91 -11.67
N VAL A 58 1.62 9.24 -11.83
CA VAL A 58 0.58 8.37 -12.44
C VAL A 58 0.31 8.85 -13.85
N VAL A 59 0.42 7.94 -14.81
CA VAL A 59 -0.01 8.18 -16.18
C VAL A 59 -1.50 7.86 -16.29
N ILE A 60 -2.32 8.90 -16.29
CA ILE A 60 -3.77 8.78 -16.48
C ILE A 60 -4.05 8.56 -17.98
N ILE A 61 -4.61 7.41 -18.34
CA ILE A 61 -4.88 7.06 -19.75
C ILE A 61 -5.97 7.97 -20.32
N ILE A 62 -7.09 8.08 -19.58
CA ILE A 62 -8.21 8.95 -19.90
C ILE A 62 -8.65 9.62 -18.60
N SER A 63 -8.68 10.95 -18.57
CA SER A 63 -9.06 11.71 -17.38
C SER A 63 -10.59 11.84 -17.29
N TYR A 64 -11.11 12.01 -16.07
CA TYR A 64 -12.54 12.26 -15.88
C TYR A 64 -13.01 13.57 -16.56
N PRO A 65 -12.27 14.70 -16.49
CA PRO A 65 -12.62 15.90 -17.25
C PRO A 65 -12.72 15.66 -18.76
N PHE A 66 -11.85 14.82 -19.33
CA PHE A 66 -11.94 14.44 -20.74
C PHE A 66 -13.23 13.67 -21.03
N LEU A 67 -13.58 12.66 -20.22
CA LEU A 67 -14.83 11.92 -20.38
C LEU A 67 -16.04 12.86 -20.26
N LEU A 68 -16.04 13.75 -19.28
CA LEU A 68 -17.12 14.70 -19.07
C LEU A 68 -17.28 15.63 -20.29
N GLN A 69 -16.19 16.19 -20.81
CA GLN A 69 -16.21 17.08 -21.97
C GLN A 69 -16.83 16.44 -23.23
N TYR A 70 -16.54 15.16 -23.47
CA TYR A 70 -16.92 14.49 -24.73
C TYR A 70 -18.14 13.58 -24.63
N LEU A 71 -18.52 13.12 -23.43
CA LEU A 71 -19.62 12.17 -23.24
C LEU A 71 -20.83 12.75 -22.51
N ALA A 72 -20.70 13.90 -21.82
CA ALA A 72 -21.82 14.47 -21.08
C ALA A 72 -22.98 14.82 -22.01
N VAL A 73 -24.16 14.27 -21.69
CA VAL A 73 -25.42 14.59 -22.38
C VAL A 73 -26.14 15.74 -21.68
N TYR A 74 -25.88 15.92 -20.39
CA TYR A 74 -26.47 16.98 -19.56
C TYR A 74 -25.39 17.79 -18.87
N GLU A 75 -25.70 19.04 -18.55
CA GLU A 75 -24.92 19.85 -17.62
C GLU A 75 -25.71 19.92 -16.31
N ILE A 76 -25.21 19.24 -15.27
CA ILE A 76 -25.89 19.21 -13.96
C ILE A 76 -25.18 20.15 -13.00
N LYS A 77 -25.94 21.06 -12.38
CA LYS A 77 -25.43 21.90 -11.29
C LYS A 77 -25.24 21.08 -10.02
N SER A 78 -24.15 21.32 -9.31
CA SER A 78 -23.86 20.70 -8.01
C SER A 78 -25.00 20.93 -7.02
N SER A 79 -25.52 19.84 -6.46
CA SER A 79 -26.53 19.82 -5.39
C SER A 79 -26.27 18.61 -4.48
N TRP A 80 -26.85 18.60 -3.27
CA TRP A 80 -26.68 17.47 -2.33
C TRP A 80 -27.05 16.11 -2.96
N LEU A 81 -28.04 16.10 -3.86
CA LEU A 81 -28.45 14.90 -4.60
C LEU A 81 -27.35 14.44 -5.57
N VAL A 82 -26.69 15.37 -6.26
CA VAL A 82 -25.56 15.07 -7.15
C VAL A 82 -24.40 14.47 -6.36
N TYR A 83 -24.07 15.04 -5.20
CA TYR A 83 -23.04 14.45 -4.32
C TYR A 83 -23.40 13.02 -3.89
N THR A 84 -24.66 12.79 -3.54
CA THR A 84 -25.14 11.46 -3.11
C THR A 84 -25.04 10.44 -4.25
N VAL A 85 -25.57 10.78 -5.43
CA VAL A 85 -25.54 9.90 -6.61
C VAL A 85 -24.10 9.67 -7.08
N ALA A 86 -23.26 10.72 -7.06
CA ALA A 86 -21.85 10.61 -7.41
C ALA A 86 -21.10 9.69 -6.44
N PHE A 87 -21.38 9.77 -5.13
CA PHE A 87 -20.77 8.88 -4.14
C PHE A 87 -21.15 7.42 -4.40
N ILE A 88 -22.42 7.13 -4.69
CA ILE A 88 -22.89 5.79 -5.07
C ILE A 88 -22.22 5.32 -6.36
N ALA A 89 -22.07 6.20 -7.37
CA ALA A 89 -21.41 5.88 -8.62
C ALA A 89 -19.90 5.57 -8.42
N ILE A 90 -19.22 6.33 -7.57
CA ILE A 90 -17.83 6.07 -7.19
C ILE A 90 -17.72 4.72 -6.48
N ASP A 91 -18.63 4.41 -5.56
CA ASP A 91 -18.62 3.13 -4.84
C ASP A 91 -18.88 1.94 -5.77
N PHE A 92 -19.81 2.08 -6.71
CA PHE A 92 -20.05 1.07 -7.74
C PHE A 92 -18.83 0.88 -8.67
N ALA A 93 -18.20 1.98 -9.10
CA ALA A 93 -16.97 1.93 -9.87
C ALA A 93 -15.83 1.26 -9.07
N SER A 94 -15.75 1.54 -7.77
CA SER A 94 -14.80 0.92 -6.84
C SER A 94 -15.02 -0.60 -6.75
N TYR A 95 -16.26 -1.06 -6.63
CA TYR A 95 -16.60 -2.50 -6.66
C TYR A 95 -16.05 -3.18 -7.92
N TRP A 96 -16.28 -2.61 -9.10
CA TRP A 96 -15.78 -3.18 -10.35
C TRP A 96 -14.26 -3.13 -10.47
N ASN A 97 -13.64 -2.02 -10.07
CA ASN A 97 -12.19 -1.91 -10.01
C ASN A 97 -11.59 -3.01 -9.14
N HIS A 98 -12.18 -3.22 -7.96
CA HIS A 98 -11.75 -4.21 -6.99
C HIS A 98 -11.95 -5.64 -7.51
N ARG A 99 -13.10 -5.91 -8.10
CA ARG A 99 -13.38 -7.20 -8.75
C ARG A 99 -12.43 -7.52 -9.89
N LEU A 100 -12.11 -6.54 -10.75
CA LEU A 100 -11.11 -6.71 -11.79
C LEU A 100 -9.73 -6.98 -11.20
N SER A 101 -9.39 -6.31 -10.10
CA SER A 101 -8.13 -6.50 -9.37
C SER A 101 -8.01 -7.91 -8.81
N HIS A 102 -9.08 -8.52 -8.32
CA HIS A 102 -9.06 -9.92 -7.87
C HIS A 102 -9.08 -10.93 -9.02
N LYS A 103 -9.66 -10.59 -10.17
CA LYS A 103 -9.91 -11.56 -11.24
C LYS A 103 -8.90 -11.56 -12.37
N ILE A 104 -8.02 -10.56 -12.49
CA ILE A 104 -7.11 -10.45 -13.64
C ILE A 104 -5.67 -10.20 -13.16
N ASN A 105 -4.71 -11.00 -13.66
CA ASN A 105 -3.29 -10.94 -13.29
C ASN A 105 -2.70 -9.51 -13.30
N PHE A 106 -2.93 -8.73 -14.37
CA PHE A 106 -2.39 -7.37 -14.46
C PHE A 106 -2.94 -6.44 -13.36
N PHE A 107 -4.24 -6.49 -13.09
CA PHE A 107 -4.87 -5.65 -12.07
C PHE A 107 -4.57 -6.15 -10.65
N TRP A 108 -4.40 -7.47 -10.47
CA TRP A 108 -3.96 -8.03 -9.19
C TRP A 108 -2.61 -7.48 -8.74
N ASN A 109 -1.69 -7.19 -9.67
CA ASN A 109 -0.42 -6.52 -9.31
C ASN A 109 -0.63 -5.19 -8.59
N GLN A 110 -1.71 -4.47 -8.92
CA GLN A 110 -2.03 -3.18 -8.31
C GLN A 110 -2.68 -3.31 -6.93
N HIS A 111 -3.06 -4.52 -6.53
CA HIS A 111 -3.84 -4.76 -5.31
C HIS A 111 -3.19 -5.76 -4.36
N VAL A 112 -2.34 -6.68 -4.84
CA VAL A 112 -1.70 -7.75 -4.07
C VAL A 112 -0.97 -7.25 -2.82
N ILE A 113 -0.40 -6.04 -2.84
CA ILE A 113 0.26 -5.48 -1.65
C ILE A 113 -0.73 -5.22 -0.52
N HIS A 114 -1.97 -4.84 -0.82
CA HIS A 114 -3.03 -4.64 0.17
C HIS A 114 -3.28 -5.92 0.97
N HIS A 115 -3.33 -7.06 0.29
CA HIS A 115 -3.49 -8.39 0.89
C HIS A 115 -2.20 -9.01 1.43
N SER A 116 -1.03 -8.40 1.19
CA SER A 116 0.24 -9.06 1.46
C SER A 116 0.58 -9.24 2.94
N SER A 117 -0.11 -8.54 3.85
CA SER A 117 0.09 -8.75 5.30
C SER A 117 -0.52 -10.08 5.73
N GLU A 118 0.24 -10.82 6.53
CA GLU A 118 -0.23 -12.04 7.21
C GLU A 118 -0.84 -11.71 8.58
N GLU A 119 -0.87 -10.43 8.94
CA GLU A 119 -1.66 -9.85 10.03
C GLU A 119 -2.85 -9.07 9.47
N PHE A 120 -3.84 -8.77 10.33
CA PHE A 120 -4.98 -7.96 9.92
C PHE A 120 -5.35 -7.02 11.07
N ASN A 121 -5.17 -5.72 10.82
CA ASN A 121 -5.27 -4.61 11.76
C ASN A 121 -5.24 -3.28 10.97
N LEU A 122 -5.45 -2.14 11.61
CA LEU A 122 -5.63 -0.85 10.94
C LEU A 122 -4.41 -0.43 10.12
N ALA A 123 -3.21 -0.91 10.46
CA ALA A 123 -2.02 -0.60 9.66
C ALA A 123 -2.09 -1.23 8.27
N CYS A 124 -2.72 -2.41 8.11
CA CYS A 124 -2.83 -3.08 6.80
C CYS A 124 -3.69 -2.28 5.80
N ALA A 125 -4.63 -1.45 6.28
CA ALA A 125 -5.38 -0.50 5.44
C ALA A 125 -4.46 0.44 4.63
N LEU A 126 -3.28 0.73 5.18
CA LEU A 126 -2.30 1.64 4.59
C LEU A 126 -1.33 0.94 3.63
N ARG A 127 -1.47 -0.37 3.40
CA ARG A 127 -0.77 -1.09 2.33
C ARG A 127 -1.35 -0.71 0.96
N GLN A 128 -0.94 0.46 0.48
CA GLN A 128 -1.35 1.02 -0.80
C GLN A 128 -0.29 0.80 -1.88
N SER A 129 -0.75 0.69 -3.13
CA SER A 129 0.10 0.34 -4.27
C SER A 129 0.90 1.52 -4.81
N ILE A 130 2.13 1.23 -5.23
CA ILE A 130 2.93 2.14 -6.07
C ILE A 130 3.07 1.61 -7.50
N SER A 131 2.61 0.38 -7.76
CA SER A 131 2.71 -0.28 -9.06
C SER A 131 1.56 0.10 -10.02
N ASN A 132 0.53 0.78 -9.51
CA ASN A 132 -0.56 1.38 -10.27
C ASN A 132 -0.13 2.67 -11.01
N VAL A 133 0.86 2.55 -11.89
CA VAL A 133 1.38 3.67 -12.69
C VAL A 133 0.41 4.05 -13.83
N LEU A 134 -0.41 3.10 -14.29
CA LEU A 134 -1.44 3.34 -15.30
C LEU A 134 -2.80 3.59 -14.62
N GLY A 135 -3.28 4.83 -14.66
CA GLY A 135 -4.57 5.24 -14.13
C GLY A 135 -5.70 5.03 -15.15
N TYR A 136 -6.58 4.06 -14.88
CA TYR A 136 -7.75 3.75 -15.72
C TYR A 136 -9.10 3.93 -15.00
N PHE A 137 -9.10 4.21 -13.69
CA PHE A 137 -10.31 4.35 -12.88
C PHE A 137 -11.38 5.29 -13.48
N PRO A 138 -11.03 6.43 -14.12
CA PRO A 138 -12.05 7.29 -14.74
C PRO A 138 -12.92 6.57 -15.78
N ILE A 139 -12.42 5.54 -16.46
CA ILE A 139 -13.19 4.74 -17.43
C ILE A 139 -14.38 4.06 -16.73
N LEU A 140 -14.24 3.66 -15.47
CA LEU A 140 -15.33 3.08 -14.68
C LEU A 140 -16.38 4.12 -14.26
N LEU A 141 -16.06 5.41 -14.37
CA LEU A 141 -16.95 6.53 -14.11
C LEU A 141 -17.64 7.06 -15.38
N ILE A 142 -17.54 6.36 -16.52
CA ILE A 142 -18.27 6.72 -17.75
C ILE A 142 -19.76 7.01 -17.49
N PRO A 143 -20.51 6.19 -16.72
CA PRO A 143 -21.90 6.50 -16.43
C PRO A 143 -22.11 7.86 -15.73
N ALA A 144 -21.22 8.22 -14.79
CA ALA A 144 -21.25 9.52 -14.11
C ALA A 144 -20.92 10.68 -15.07
N ALA A 145 -19.98 10.47 -15.99
CA ALA A 145 -19.64 11.44 -17.02
C ALA A 145 -20.80 11.67 -18.00
N ILE A 146 -21.48 10.60 -18.45
CA ILE A 146 -22.63 10.69 -19.39
C ILE A 146 -23.76 11.54 -18.80
N ILE A 147 -24.07 11.36 -17.51
CA ILE A 147 -25.10 12.15 -16.83
C ILE A 147 -24.63 13.56 -16.46
N GLY A 148 -23.35 13.90 -16.66
CA GLY A 148 -22.84 15.24 -16.44
C GLY A 148 -22.47 15.58 -14.99
N VAL A 149 -22.04 14.60 -14.18
CA VAL A 149 -21.57 14.89 -12.81
C VAL A 149 -20.32 15.79 -12.87
N PRO A 150 -20.32 16.97 -12.20
CA PRO A 150 -19.18 17.88 -12.22
C PRO A 150 -17.89 17.23 -11.71
N HIS A 151 -16.76 17.54 -12.34
CA HIS A 151 -15.48 16.92 -11.99
C HIS A 151 -14.99 17.31 -10.59
N GLU A 152 -15.38 18.48 -10.09
CA GLU A 152 -15.08 18.95 -8.73
C GLU A 152 -15.79 18.09 -7.67
N VAL A 153 -17.00 17.61 -7.97
CA VAL A 153 -17.73 16.67 -7.10
C VAL A 153 -16.97 15.36 -6.99
N ILE A 154 -16.51 14.81 -8.11
CA ILE A 154 -15.70 13.58 -8.12
C ILE A 154 -14.37 13.79 -7.40
N ALA A 155 -13.69 14.91 -7.65
CA ALA A 155 -12.41 15.23 -7.04
C ALA A 155 -12.51 15.38 -5.50
N LEU A 156 -13.62 15.91 -5.00
CA LEU A 156 -13.88 15.98 -3.56
C LEU A 156 -14.22 14.62 -2.95
N LEU A 157 -15.10 13.85 -3.60
CA LEU A 157 -15.62 12.61 -3.05
C LEU A 157 -14.62 11.44 -3.11
N ALA A 158 -13.73 11.39 -4.10
CA ALA A 158 -12.82 10.25 -4.27
C ALA A 158 -11.88 10.04 -3.07
N PRO A 159 -11.18 11.05 -2.52
CA PRO A 159 -10.40 10.89 -1.28
C PRO A 159 -11.27 10.53 -0.06
N ILE A 160 -12.47 11.10 0.06
CA ILE A 160 -13.40 10.79 1.16
C ILE A 160 -13.82 9.31 1.11
N HIS A 161 -14.17 8.82 -0.09
CA HIS A 161 -14.51 7.42 -0.32
C HIS A 161 -13.34 6.48 0.00
N LEU A 162 -12.11 6.85 -0.38
CA LEU A 162 -10.90 6.10 -0.03
C LEU A 162 -10.69 6.05 1.50
N PHE A 163 -10.80 7.19 2.19
CA PHE A 163 -10.57 7.26 3.64
C PHE A 163 -11.66 6.57 4.46
N ALA A 164 -12.91 6.56 3.97
CA ALA A 164 -14.03 5.89 4.61
C ALA A 164 -13.85 4.36 4.71
N GLN A 165 -12.90 3.79 3.98
CA GLN A 165 -12.57 2.35 3.99
C GLN A 165 -11.60 1.96 5.11
N PHE A 166 -10.95 2.91 5.78
CA PHE A 166 -9.89 2.63 6.74
C PHE A 166 -10.38 1.80 7.95
N TRP A 167 -11.51 2.18 8.54
CA TRP A 167 -11.95 1.73 9.87
C TRP A 167 -12.25 0.24 9.99
N TYR A 168 -12.61 -0.43 8.89
CA TYR A 168 -13.03 -1.83 8.93
C TYR A 168 -11.86 -2.84 8.93
N HIS A 169 -10.61 -2.37 8.90
CA HIS A 169 -9.42 -3.22 8.98
C HIS A 169 -9.09 -3.59 10.42
N THR A 170 -9.94 -4.35 11.10
CA THR A 170 -9.69 -4.74 12.48
C THR A 170 -10.27 -6.11 12.82
N LYS A 171 -9.62 -6.81 13.75
CA LYS A 171 -10.15 -8.05 14.37
C LYS A 171 -10.95 -7.78 15.64
N HIS A 172 -10.94 -6.54 16.14
CA HIS A 172 -11.51 -6.22 17.46
C HIS A 172 -13.01 -5.93 17.42
N ILE A 173 -13.59 -5.76 16.24
CA ILE A 173 -15.01 -5.54 16.04
C ILE A 173 -15.61 -6.80 15.41
N GLY A 174 -16.58 -7.42 16.10
CA GLY A 174 -17.30 -8.60 15.63
C GLY A 174 -18.32 -8.28 14.53
N LYS A 175 -19.33 -9.13 14.38
CA LYS A 175 -20.44 -8.91 13.45
C LYS A 175 -21.31 -7.73 13.92
N LEU A 176 -21.79 -6.92 12.97
CA LEU A 176 -22.60 -5.71 13.27
C LEU A 176 -24.09 -5.88 12.94
N GLY A 177 -24.55 -7.12 12.73
CA GLY A 177 -25.95 -7.44 12.51
C GLY A 177 -26.51 -6.76 11.26
N PHE A 178 -27.58 -5.96 11.42
CA PHE A 178 -28.27 -5.33 10.29
C PHE A 178 -27.36 -4.45 9.41
N LEU A 179 -26.30 -3.86 9.97
CA LEU A 179 -25.36 -3.03 9.20
C LEU A 179 -24.65 -3.82 8.09
N GLU A 180 -24.46 -5.14 8.25
CA GLU A 180 -23.81 -6.04 7.28
C GLU A 180 -24.66 -6.29 6.02
N TYR A 181 -25.84 -5.70 5.93
CA TYR A 181 -26.69 -5.69 4.72
C TYR A 181 -26.61 -4.36 3.96
N ILE A 182 -26.03 -3.32 4.54
CA ILE A 182 -25.97 -1.98 3.95
C ILE A 182 -24.53 -1.60 3.65
N ILE A 183 -23.66 -1.63 4.67
CA ILE A 183 -22.27 -1.20 4.58
C ILE A 183 -21.31 -2.38 4.75
N VAL A 184 -20.10 -2.24 4.24
CA VAL A 184 -19.00 -3.16 4.53
C VAL A 184 -18.56 -2.98 5.97
N THR A 185 -18.42 -4.10 6.67
CA THR A 185 -18.07 -4.16 8.09
C THR A 185 -16.75 -4.89 8.31
N PRO A 186 -16.14 -4.80 9.51
CA PRO A 186 -14.92 -5.51 9.84
C PRO A 186 -15.00 -7.03 9.60
N SER A 187 -16.13 -7.66 9.93
CA SER A 187 -16.41 -9.08 9.66
C SER A 187 -16.31 -9.42 8.17
N GLN A 188 -17.01 -8.66 7.33
CA GLN A 188 -16.98 -8.85 5.88
C GLN A 188 -15.59 -8.61 5.29
N HIS A 189 -14.86 -7.62 5.80
CA HIS A 189 -13.54 -7.30 5.30
C HIS A 189 -12.44 -8.27 5.78
N ARG A 190 -12.61 -8.91 6.96
CA ARG A 190 -11.76 -10.03 7.37
C ARG A 190 -11.86 -11.20 6.38
N VAL A 191 -13.08 -11.55 5.96
CA VAL A 191 -13.32 -12.57 4.94
C VAL A 191 -12.63 -12.18 3.63
N HIS A 192 -12.78 -10.94 3.20
CA HIS A 192 -12.15 -10.43 1.99
C HIS A 192 -10.61 -10.62 1.98
N HIS A 193 -9.95 -10.34 3.11
CA HIS A 193 -8.50 -10.50 3.24
C HIS A 193 -8.02 -11.93 3.46
N ALA A 194 -8.94 -12.89 3.58
CA ALA A 194 -8.60 -14.24 3.95
C ALA A 194 -8.18 -15.10 2.74
N ILE A 195 -7.26 -16.03 2.97
CA ILE A 195 -6.79 -17.01 1.99
C ILE A 195 -7.46 -18.39 2.15
N ASN A 196 -8.43 -18.52 3.06
CA ASN A 196 -9.26 -19.71 3.20
C ASN A 196 -10.04 -19.98 1.90
N ASN A 197 -10.20 -21.25 1.52
CA ASN A 197 -10.88 -21.63 0.28
C ASN A 197 -12.32 -21.10 0.21
N GLU A 198 -12.99 -21.02 1.36
CA GLU A 198 -14.34 -20.50 1.53
C GLU A 198 -14.45 -18.99 1.27
N TYR A 199 -13.33 -18.27 1.47
CA TYR A 199 -13.28 -16.81 1.51
C TYR A 199 -12.57 -16.19 0.29
N LEU A 200 -11.88 -16.99 -0.52
CA LEU A 200 -11.18 -16.51 -1.72
C LEU A 200 -12.11 -15.76 -2.68
N ASP A 201 -11.66 -14.56 -3.10
CA ASP A 201 -12.36 -13.66 -4.01
C ASP A 201 -13.80 -13.30 -3.59
N LYS A 202 -14.00 -13.11 -2.28
CA LYS A 202 -15.27 -12.68 -1.69
C LYS A 202 -15.21 -11.24 -1.15
N ASN A 203 -16.40 -10.66 -0.95
CA ASN A 203 -16.62 -9.36 -0.32
C ASN A 203 -15.76 -8.22 -0.91
N LEU A 204 -16.03 -7.89 -2.18
CA LEU A 204 -15.25 -6.96 -3.01
C LEU A 204 -15.80 -5.52 -2.98
N ALA A 205 -16.91 -5.25 -2.27
CA ALA A 205 -17.40 -3.88 -2.10
C ALA A 205 -16.46 -3.06 -1.21
N ALA A 206 -16.45 -1.75 -1.44
CA ALA A 206 -15.71 -0.79 -0.64
C ALA A 206 -16.57 -0.24 0.51
N ILE A 207 -17.67 0.45 0.20
CA ILE A 207 -18.55 1.03 1.22
C ILE A 207 -19.87 0.28 1.32
N PHE A 208 -20.59 0.07 0.22
CA PHE A 208 -21.90 -0.59 0.26
C PHE A 208 -21.82 -2.07 -0.11
N CYS A 209 -22.03 -2.96 0.86
CA CYS A 209 -21.98 -4.42 0.63
C CYS A 209 -23.14 -4.95 -0.24
N VAL A 210 -24.09 -4.09 -0.63
CA VAL A 210 -25.17 -4.41 -1.56
C VAL A 210 -24.64 -4.92 -2.90
N TRP A 211 -23.49 -4.42 -3.38
CA TRP A 211 -22.87 -4.87 -4.62
C TRP A 211 -22.43 -6.33 -4.55
N ASP A 212 -21.87 -6.74 -3.41
CA ASP A 212 -21.47 -8.13 -3.22
C ASP A 212 -22.64 -9.10 -3.30
N ARG A 213 -23.81 -8.69 -2.80
CA ARG A 213 -25.04 -9.49 -2.88
C ARG A 213 -25.60 -9.48 -4.29
N ALA A 214 -25.65 -8.31 -4.93
CA ALA A 214 -26.18 -8.14 -6.28
C ALA A 214 -25.39 -8.94 -7.33
N PHE A 215 -24.06 -9.05 -7.16
CA PHE A 215 -23.17 -9.70 -8.12
C PHE A 215 -22.55 -11.00 -7.64
N GLY A 216 -23.08 -11.59 -6.56
CA GLY A 216 -22.78 -12.94 -6.09
C GLY A 216 -21.38 -13.14 -5.50
N THR A 217 -20.78 -12.10 -4.94
CA THR A 217 -19.46 -12.15 -4.27
C THR A 217 -19.53 -12.07 -2.75
N PHE A 218 -20.73 -11.93 -2.18
CA PHE A 218 -20.92 -11.94 -0.72
C PHE A 218 -20.58 -13.31 -0.11
N GLN A 219 -19.87 -13.29 1.01
CA GLN A 219 -19.63 -14.42 1.89
C GLN A 219 -19.62 -13.95 3.35
N GLU A 220 -20.38 -14.62 4.20
CA GLU A 220 -20.35 -14.34 5.63
C GLU A 220 -19.09 -14.92 6.28
N GLU A 221 -18.59 -14.25 7.33
CA GLU A 221 -17.57 -14.83 8.22
C GLU A 221 -18.22 -15.96 9.02
N LEU A 222 -17.73 -17.19 8.84
CA LEU A 222 -18.24 -18.37 9.50
C LEU A 222 -17.50 -18.59 10.83
N ASP A 223 -18.26 -18.87 11.89
CA ASP A 223 -17.72 -18.98 13.25
C ASP A 223 -16.76 -20.18 13.42
N ASP A 224 -16.95 -21.23 12.64
CA ASP A 224 -16.14 -22.46 12.61
C ASP A 224 -14.93 -22.39 11.66
N ILE A 225 -14.85 -21.37 10.81
CA ILE A 225 -13.79 -21.20 9.82
C ILE A 225 -13.07 -19.86 10.08
N PRO A 226 -12.09 -19.82 11.00
CA PRO A 226 -11.39 -18.59 11.32
C PRO A 226 -10.58 -18.10 10.10
N PRO A 227 -10.65 -16.80 9.75
CA PRO A 227 -9.87 -16.21 8.68
C PRO A 227 -8.35 -16.32 8.89
N VAL A 228 -7.65 -16.74 7.85
CA VAL A 228 -6.18 -16.75 7.74
C VAL A 228 -5.79 -15.73 6.68
N TYR A 229 -4.79 -14.88 6.95
CA TYR A 229 -4.48 -13.71 6.13
C TYR A 229 -3.17 -13.84 5.35
N GLY A 230 -3.05 -13.03 4.31
CA GLY A 230 -1.89 -12.94 3.44
C GLY A 230 -2.29 -13.18 1.99
N VAL A 231 -1.37 -13.75 1.24
CA VAL A 231 -1.59 -14.13 -0.16
C VAL A 231 -1.09 -15.56 -0.36
N LEU A 232 -1.77 -16.33 -1.22
CA LEU A 232 -1.42 -17.74 -1.49
C LEU A 232 0.03 -17.93 -1.94
N LYS A 233 0.65 -16.90 -2.51
CA LYS A 233 2.09 -16.81 -2.76
C LYS A 233 2.69 -15.75 -1.84
N PRO A 234 3.18 -16.12 -0.64
CA PRO A 234 3.64 -15.16 0.35
C PRO A 234 4.73 -14.23 -0.16
N ALA A 235 4.66 -12.97 0.25
CA ALA A 235 5.62 -11.95 -0.12
C ALA A 235 7.05 -12.28 0.36
N ASN A 236 7.18 -12.86 1.55
CA ASN A 236 8.46 -13.22 2.18
C ASN A 236 9.48 -12.06 2.24
N THR A 237 9.00 -10.85 2.50
CA THR A 237 9.81 -9.63 2.65
C THR A 237 9.00 -8.58 3.40
N TRP A 238 9.69 -7.76 4.20
CA TRP A 238 9.10 -6.56 4.82
C TRP A 238 9.18 -5.33 3.90
N ASN A 239 9.88 -5.39 2.78
CA ASN A 239 10.10 -4.25 1.90
C ASN A 239 8.89 -3.99 0.98
N PRO A 240 8.08 -2.95 1.23
CA PRO A 240 6.83 -2.72 0.47
C PRO A 240 7.08 -2.40 -1.00
N ILE A 241 8.25 -1.85 -1.34
CA ILE A 241 8.62 -1.59 -2.73
C ILE A 241 8.84 -2.92 -3.46
N LEU A 242 9.52 -3.89 -2.84
CA LEU A 242 9.69 -5.23 -3.44
C LEU A 242 8.34 -5.93 -3.61
N ILE A 243 7.46 -5.90 -2.59
CA ILE A 243 6.14 -6.54 -2.63
C ILE A 243 5.34 -6.07 -3.86
N ASN A 244 5.33 -4.76 -4.14
CA ASN A 244 4.61 -4.16 -5.27
C ASN A 244 5.01 -4.70 -6.64
N PHE A 245 6.24 -5.20 -6.79
CA PHE A 245 6.78 -5.62 -8.09
C PHE A 245 6.99 -7.13 -8.20
N GLN A 246 6.80 -7.91 -7.12
CA GLN A 246 6.97 -9.36 -7.14
C GLN A 246 6.01 -10.08 -8.09
N HIS A 247 4.74 -9.67 -8.14
CA HIS A 247 3.74 -10.32 -8.98
C HIS A 247 3.99 -10.06 -10.47
N ILE A 248 4.09 -8.80 -10.88
CA ILE A 248 4.40 -8.43 -12.28
C ILE A 248 5.75 -8.98 -12.75
N TRP A 249 6.78 -9.03 -11.88
CA TRP A 249 8.05 -9.66 -12.22
C TRP A 249 7.89 -11.18 -12.46
N GLY A 250 6.99 -11.83 -11.73
CA GLY A 250 6.57 -13.20 -12.00
C GLY A 250 5.96 -13.35 -13.39
N LEU A 251 4.97 -12.51 -13.74
CA LEU A 251 4.31 -12.52 -15.05
C LEU A 251 5.30 -12.27 -16.20
N ILE A 252 6.23 -11.32 -16.05
CA ILE A 252 7.29 -11.03 -17.03
C ILE A 252 8.12 -12.29 -17.28
N LYS A 253 8.56 -12.98 -16.21
CA LYS A 253 9.37 -14.20 -16.34
C LYS A 253 8.57 -15.32 -17.02
N ASP A 254 7.30 -15.50 -16.67
CA ASP A 254 6.47 -16.54 -17.26
C ASP A 254 6.18 -16.25 -18.74
N ALA A 255 5.85 -15.01 -19.09
CA ALA A 255 5.70 -14.55 -20.47
C ALA A 255 7.00 -14.74 -21.28
N TRP A 256 8.15 -14.45 -20.68
CA TRP A 256 9.45 -14.67 -21.32
C TRP A 256 9.73 -16.15 -21.57
N ARG A 257 9.46 -17.01 -20.58
CA ARG A 257 9.81 -18.45 -20.59
C ARG A 257 8.89 -19.34 -21.41
N THR A 258 7.61 -18.97 -21.58
CA THR A 258 6.68 -19.83 -22.33
C THR A 258 7.09 -19.94 -23.80
N ASN A 259 6.97 -21.13 -24.37
CA ASN A 259 7.20 -21.38 -25.80
C ASN A 259 6.00 -20.96 -26.65
N ASN A 260 4.84 -20.72 -26.03
CA ASN A 260 3.62 -20.35 -26.74
C ASN A 260 3.52 -18.82 -26.89
N TRP A 261 3.54 -18.33 -28.13
CA TRP A 261 3.44 -16.89 -28.44
C TRP A 261 2.15 -16.24 -27.94
N LEU A 262 1.01 -16.94 -28.02
CA LEU A 262 -0.26 -16.44 -27.50
C LEU A 262 -0.19 -16.26 -25.98
N ASP A 263 0.44 -17.20 -25.29
CA ASP A 263 0.61 -17.17 -23.83
C ASP A 263 1.47 -15.99 -23.36
N LYS A 264 2.41 -15.51 -24.20
CA LYS A 264 3.18 -14.29 -23.91
C LYS A 264 2.30 -13.05 -23.82
N PHE A 265 1.20 -13.00 -24.58
CA PHE A 265 0.28 -11.86 -24.64
C PHE A 265 -0.95 -12.02 -23.76
N ARG A 266 -1.55 -13.22 -23.66
CA ARG A 266 -2.78 -13.37 -22.87
C ARG A 266 -2.53 -13.40 -21.37
N ILE A 267 -1.34 -13.82 -20.91
CA ILE A 267 -1.02 -13.97 -19.47
C ILE A 267 -1.41 -12.76 -18.61
N TRP A 268 -1.28 -11.54 -19.16
CA TRP A 268 -1.61 -10.28 -18.49
C TRP A 268 -3.11 -10.14 -18.18
N PHE A 269 -3.95 -10.71 -19.02
CA PHE A 269 -5.42 -10.62 -18.95
C PHE A 269 -6.08 -11.91 -18.46
N MET A 270 -5.30 -12.97 -18.26
CA MET A 270 -5.79 -14.24 -17.72
C MET A 270 -6.14 -14.12 -16.23
N PRO A 271 -6.98 -15.05 -15.71
CA PRO A 271 -7.36 -15.06 -14.32
C PRO A 271 -6.18 -15.03 -13.36
N THR A 272 -6.34 -14.38 -12.20
CA THR A 272 -5.32 -14.31 -11.16
C THR A 272 -4.77 -15.69 -10.82
N GLY A 273 -3.44 -15.84 -10.89
CA GLY A 273 -2.75 -17.09 -10.63
C GLY A 273 -2.62 -18.02 -11.84
N TRP A 274 -3.26 -17.72 -12.97
CA TRP A 274 -3.07 -18.46 -14.21
C TRP A 274 -1.62 -18.30 -14.72
N ARG A 275 -1.03 -19.41 -15.15
CA ARG A 275 0.30 -19.47 -15.76
C ARG A 275 0.27 -20.36 -17.02
N PRO A 276 1.13 -20.11 -18.02
CA PRO A 276 1.28 -21.00 -19.17
C PRO A 276 1.65 -22.43 -18.72
N LYS A 277 1.01 -23.45 -19.30
CA LYS A 277 1.16 -24.85 -18.85
C LYS A 277 2.62 -25.32 -18.86
N ASP A 278 3.32 -25.03 -19.96
CA ASP A 278 4.73 -25.41 -20.14
C ASP A 278 5.65 -24.77 -19.09
N VAL A 279 5.33 -23.54 -18.68
CA VAL A 279 6.07 -22.83 -17.62
C VAL A 279 5.68 -23.34 -16.23
N ALA A 280 4.40 -23.63 -16.00
CA ALA A 280 3.94 -24.16 -14.72
C ALA A 280 4.56 -25.53 -14.41
N GLU A 281 4.69 -26.38 -15.42
CA GLU A 281 5.32 -27.71 -15.32
C GLU A 281 6.85 -27.61 -15.15
N LYS A 282 7.52 -26.78 -15.95
CA LYS A 282 8.99 -26.67 -15.93
C LYS A 282 9.54 -25.80 -14.79
N PHE A 283 8.77 -24.81 -14.35
CA PHE A 283 9.13 -23.85 -13.31
C PHE A 283 7.99 -23.71 -12.29
N PRO A 284 7.73 -24.76 -11.48
CA PRO A 284 6.68 -24.72 -10.47
C PRO A 284 6.96 -23.63 -9.44
N ILE A 285 5.88 -23.03 -8.93
CA ILE A 285 5.91 -22.04 -7.84
C ILE A 285 5.19 -22.66 -6.66
N SER A 286 5.82 -22.64 -5.48
CA SER A 286 5.17 -23.06 -4.24
C SER A 286 4.10 -22.06 -3.83
N ILE A 287 2.93 -22.57 -3.45
CA ILE A 287 1.80 -21.82 -2.92
C ILE A 287 1.35 -22.44 -1.60
N ILE A 288 0.65 -21.67 -0.77
CA ILE A 288 -0.01 -22.19 0.42
C ILE A 288 -1.23 -23.01 -0.03
N GLU A 289 -1.19 -24.32 0.21
CA GLU A 289 -2.32 -25.23 -0.06
C GLU A 289 -3.28 -25.31 1.15
N ASN A 290 -2.71 -25.30 2.35
CA ASN A 290 -3.47 -25.29 3.60
C ASN A 290 -3.18 -24.01 4.39
N PRO A 291 -4.12 -23.04 4.37
CA PRO A 291 -4.00 -21.78 5.12
C PRO A 291 -3.66 -21.98 6.60
N TYR A 292 -4.25 -22.97 7.27
CA TYR A 292 -4.04 -23.19 8.70
C TYR A 292 -2.62 -23.67 9.05
N GLN A 293 -1.84 -24.11 8.06
CA GLN A 293 -0.44 -24.49 8.22
C GLN A 293 0.53 -23.39 7.77
N GLN A 294 0.02 -22.21 7.42
CA GLN A 294 0.86 -21.07 7.04
C GLN A 294 1.82 -20.70 8.16
N LYS A 295 3.11 -20.76 7.86
CA LYS A 295 4.14 -20.17 8.70
C LYS A 295 4.35 -18.72 8.30
N LYS A 296 3.94 -17.80 9.15
CA LYS A 296 4.12 -16.36 8.90
C LYS A 296 5.60 -16.00 8.76
N TYR A 297 5.88 -15.08 7.85
CA TYR A 297 7.18 -14.50 7.61
C TYR A 297 7.67 -13.79 8.88
N ASN A 298 8.86 -14.16 9.33
CA ASN A 298 9.48 -13.58 10.50
C ASN A 298 11.00 -13.71 10.39
N THR A 299 11.70 -12.59 10.53
CA THR A 299 13.16 -12.54 10.50
C THR A 299 13.78 -12.79 11.88
N ASN A 300 12.95 -12.95 12.92
CA ASN A 300 13.36 -13.02 14.34
C ASN A 300 14.25 -11.83 14.72
N PRO A 301 13.76 -10.58 14.54
CA PRO A 301 14.56 -9.40 14.77
C PRO A 301 14.91 -9.22 16.25
N SER A 302 16.11 -8.70 16.52
CA SER A 302 16.48 -8.24 17.85
C SER A 302 15.70 -6.96 18.23
N MET A 303 15.44 -6.72 19.51
CA MET A 303 14.77 -5.48 19.98
C MET A 303 15.42 -4.19 19.45
N PRO A 304 16.77 -4.04 19.42
CA PRO A 304 17.39 -2.85 18.82
C PRO A 304 17.04 -2.64 17.34
N LEU A 305 16.86 -3.71 16.57
CA LEU A 305 16.47 -3.63 15.15
C LEU A 305 15.02 -3.17 15.01
N ILE A 306 14.13 -3.63 15.89
CA ILE A 306 12.74 -3.16 15.94
C ILE A 306 12.72 -1.66 16.25
N TYR A 307 13.44 -1.22 17.28
CA TYR A 307 13.52 0.20 17.63
C TYR A 307 14.13 1.05 16.51
N TYR A 308 15.15 0.54 15.82
CA TYR A 308 15.72 1.20 14.65
C TYR A 308 14.69 1.34 13.51
N ALA A 309 13.94 0.29 13.20
CA ALA A 309 12.91 0.33 12.16
C ALA A 309 11.79 1.34 12.50
N ILE A 310 11.35 1.39 13.75
CA ILE A 310 10.37 2.39 14.24
C ILE A 310 10.95 3.80 14.15
N PHE A 311 12.20 4.01 14.55
CA PHE A 311 12.89 5.29 14.43
C PHE A 311 12.94 5.78 12.97
N GLN A 312 13.29 4.89 12.04
CA GLN A 312 13.31 5.20 10.61
C GLN A 312 11.92 5.55 10.07
N LEU A 313 10.89 4.83 10.48
CA LEU A 313 9.50 5.14 10.12
C LEU A 313 9.07 6.53 10.62
N ILE A 314 9.38 6.87 11.87
CA ILE A 314 9.06 8.17 12.46
C ILE A 314 9.81 9.28 11.72
N ALA A 315 11.11 9.11 11.49
CA ALA A 315 11.93 10.09 10.79
C ALA A 315 11.46 10.30 9.34
N THR A 316 11.18 9.23 8.60
CA THR A 316 10.68 9.33 7.22
C THR A 316 9.27 9.93 7.14
N THR A 317 8.39 9.62 8.10
CA THR A 317 7.10 10.31 8.24
C THR A 317 7.29 11.81 8.47
N ALA A 318 8.19 12.20 9.39
CA ALA A 318 8.45 13.61 9.68
C ALA A 318 9.01 14.38 8.48
N LEU A 319 9.96 13.77 7.75
CA LEU A 319 10.49 14.32 6.50
C LEU A 319 9.39 14.50 5.44
N MET A 320 8.52 13.50 5.28
CA MET A 320 7.40 13.58 4.34
C MET A 320 6.39 14.68 4.72
N LEU A 321 6.05 14.80 6.01
CA LEU A 321 5.17 15.87 6.50
C LEU A 321 5.78 17.26 6.29
N PHE A 322 7.10 17.40 6.51
CA PHE A 322 7.81 18.64 6.20
C PHE A 322 7.76 18.97 4.70
N MET A 323 7.97 17.97 3.84
CA MET A 323 7.85 18.12 2.38
C MET A 323 6.44 18.57 1.97
N PHE A 324 5.38 18.01 2.58
CA PHE A 324 4.00 18.43 2.29
C PHE A 324 3.63 19.79 2.85
N TYR A 325 4.15 20.15 4.02
CA TYR A 325 3.96 21.49 4.58
C TYR A 325 4.55 22.57 3.65
N ASN A 326 5.69 22.28 3.04
CA ASN A 326 6.39 23.19 2.13
C ASN A 326 6.12 22.88 0.65
N TYR A 327 5.05 22.15 0.33
CA TYR A 327 4.83 21.61 -1.02
C TYR A 327 4.82 22.70 -2.11
N SER A 328 4.18 23.84 -1.85
CA SER A 328 4.13 24.97 -2.81
C SER A 328 5.38 25.84 -2.81
N ALA A 329 6.22 25.75 -1.77
CA ALA A 329 7.46 26.51 -1.64
C ALA A 329 8.66 25.79 -2.30
N ILE A 330 8.63 24.45 -2.37
CA ILE A 330 9.70 23.65 -2.98
C ILE A 330 9.45 23.52 -4.48
N GLU A 331 10.47 23.82 -5.30
CA GLU A 331 10.41 23.62 -6.75
C GLU A 331 10.09 22.16 -7.11
N THR A 332 9.33 21.93 -8.19
CA THR A 332 8.94 20.58 -8.64
C THR A 332 10.12 19.63 -8.83
N SER A 333 11.24 20.09 -9.38
CA SER A 333 12.46 19.28 -9.53
C SER A 333 13.02 18.82 -8.18
N ASN A 334 13.01 19.72 -7.20
CA ASN A 334 13.43 19.47 -5.82
C ASN A 334 12.44 18.56 -5.07
N LEU A 335 11.13 18.67 -5.33
CA LEU A 335 10.13 17.74 -4.79
C LEU A 335 10.36 16.30 -5.28
N LEU A 336 10.71 16.12 -6.56
CA LEU A 336 11.04 14.80 -7.11
C LEU A 336 12.29 14.21 -6.44
N ILE A 337 13.32 15.03 -6.23
CA ILE A 337 14.56 14.61 -5.54
C ILE A 337 14.26 14.26 -4.07
N TYR A 338 13.48 15.09 -3.36
CA TYR A 338 13.08 14.84 -1.97
C TYR A 338 12.32 13.50 -1.88
N GLY A 339 11.30 13.31 -2.73
CA GLY A 339 10.54 12.07 -2.77
C GLY A 339 11.39 10.83 -3.05
N LEU A 340 12.36 10.94 -3.98
CA LEU A 340 13.31 9.87 -4.27
C LEU A 340 14.16 9.52 -3.03
N ILE A 341 14.62 10.52 -2.28
CA ILE A 341 15.39 10.28 -1.05
C ILE A 341 14.54 9.54 -0.03
N ILE A 342 13.29 9.95 0.21
CA ILE A 342 12.41 9.20 1.13
C ILE A 342 12.20 7.77 0.64
N PHE A 343 11.96 7.56 -0.66
CA PHE A 343 11.82 6.23 -1.26
C PHE A 343 13.05 5.34 -1.04
N LEU A 344 14.25 5.88 -1.25
CA LEU A 344 15.50 5.18 -1.00
C LEU A 344 15.69 4.85 0.48
N GLY A 345 15.32 5.77 1.38
CA GLY A 345 15.32 5.54 2.82
C GLY A 345 14.41 4.38 3.21
N ILE A 346 13.16 4.40 2.73
CA ILE A 346 12.18 3.33 2.95
C ILE A 346 12.69 2.00 2.41
N TYR A 347 13.22 1.97 1.19
CA TYR A 347 13.81 0.77 0.63
C TYR A 347 14.96 0.24 1.51
N ALA A 348 15.84 1.14 1.99
CA ALA A 348 17.02 0.76 2.76
C ALA A 348 16.67 0.15 4.11
N TYR A 349 15.86 0.82 4.95
CA TYR A 349 15.56 0.29 6.29
C TYR A 349 14.66 -0.94 6.23
N THR A 350 13.72 -1.02 5.27
CA THR A 350 12.88 -2.22 5.13
C THR A 350 13.65 -3.41 4.57
N SER A 351 14.66 -3.18 3.72
CA SER A 351 15.62 -4.24 3.34
C SER A 351 16.46 -4.70 4.54
N LEU A 352 16.79 -3.80 5.47
CA LEU A 352 17.50 -4.17 6.69
C LEU A 352 16.61 -4.99 7.64
N MET A 353 15.31 -4.71 7.70
CA MET A 353 14.34 -5.54 8.44
C MET A 353 14.32 -6.99 7.94
N ASP A 354 14.58 -7.20 6.64
CA ASP A 354 14.79 -8.50 6.00
C ASP A 354 16.17 -9.13 6.26
N GLN A 355 17.03 -8.47 7.03
CA GLN A 355 18.43 -8.86 7.23
C GLN A 355 19.22 -8.98 5.92
N ASN A 356 18.80 -8.23 4.90
CA ASN A 356 19.42 -8.25 3.59
C ASN A 356 20.76 -7.49 3.62
N LYS A 357 21.86 -8.19 3.29
CA LYS A 357 23.21 -7.60 3.24
C LYS A 357 23.35 -6.44 2.26
N TYR A 358 22.49 -6.36 1.24
CA TYR A 358 22.51 -5.28 0.25
C TYR A 358 21.88 -3.98 0.76
N ALA A 359 21.25 -3.99 1.94
CA ALA A 359 20.71 -2.78 2.58
C ALA A 359 21.80 -1.70 2.78
N ILE A 360 23.07 -2.11 2.96
CA ILE A 360 24.20 -1.18 3.07
C ILE A 360 24.40 -0.33 1.81
N ILE A 361 24.16 -0.90 0.62
CA ILE A 361 24.33 -0.17 -0.65
C ILE A 361 23.27 0.92 -0.74
N THR A 362 22.02 0.56 -0.45
CA THR A 362 20.89 1.49 -0.56
C THR A 362 20.93 2.56 0.52
N ILE A 363 21.37 2.26 1.74
CA ILE A 363 21.55 3.30 2.75
C ILE A 363 22.71 4.24 2.40
N THR A 364 23.78 3.74 1.78
CA THR A 364 24.88 4.60 1.32
C THR A 364 24.41 5.54 0.21
N LEU A 365 23.58 5.07 -0.73
CA LEU A 365 22.99 5.94 -1.75
C LEU A 365 22.04 6.98 -1.12
N PHE A 366 21.17 6.55 -0.21
CA PHE A 366 20.24 7.42 0.54
C PHE A 366 20.98 8.52 1.32
N SER A 367 21.90 8.13 2.20
CA SER A 367 22.68 9.06 3.02
C SER A 367 23.61 9.90 2.16
N GLY A 368 24.23 9.33 1.12
CA GLY A 368 25.12 10.05 0.21
C GLY A 368 24.41 11.16 -0.56
N LEU A 369 23.23 10.87 -1.11
CA LEU A 369 22.41 11.86 -1.82
C LEU A 369 21.92 12.97 -0.87
N GLY A 370 21.44 12.60 0.32
CA GLY A 370 20.99 13.57 1.32
C GLY A 370 22.11 14.48 1.82
N LEU A 371 23.28 13.92 2.12
CA LEU A 371 24.46 14.68 2.54
C LEU A 371 24.99 15.58 1.41
N TYR A 372 24.95 15.11 0.16
CA TYR A 372 25.33 15.93 -0.99
C TYR A 372 24.47 17.20 -1.09
N ILE A 373 23.14 17.07 -0.95
CA ILE A 373 22.23 18.24 -0.94
C ILE A 373 22.60 19.20 0.19
N LEU A 374 22.76 18.69 1.41
CA LEU A 374 23.12 19.51 2.56
C LEU A 374 24.46 20.24 2.38
N LEU A 375 25.47 19.57 1.82
CA LEU A 375 26.80 20.15 1.60
C LEU A 375 26.82 21.19 0.47
N THR A 376 25.95 21.05 -0.53
CA THR A 376 25.88 21.99 -1.68
C THR A 376 24.98 23.19 -1.42
N THR A 377 23.89 23.00 -0.67
CA THR A 377 22.87 24.03 -0.42
C THR A 377 23.00 24.68 0.95
N ASN A 378 23.73 24.06 1.89
CA ASN A 378 23.77 24.41 3.31
C ASN A 378 22.40 24.40 4.00
N ASP A 379 21.41 23.73 3.41
CA ASP A 379 20.05 23.66 3.92
C ASP A 379 19.36 22.33 3.55
N TRP A 380 18.25 22.03 4.22
CA TRP A 380 17.35 20.94 3.86
C TRP A 380 16.01 21.51 3.38
N PHE A 381 15.95 21.93 2.12
CA PHE A 381 14.73 22.40 1.47
C PHE A 381 13.96 23.47 2.29
N GLY A 382 14.65 24.48 2.84
CA GLY A 382 14.06 25.54 3.65
C GLY A 382 14.01 25.25 5.16
N LEU A 383 14.51 24.10 5.64
CA LEU A 383 14.37 23.71 7.05
C LEU A 383 15.05 24.70 8.00
N ASN A 384 16.16 25.32 7.61
CA ASN A 384 16.89 26.25 8.45
C ASN A 384 16.08 27.52 8.81
N GLU A 385 15.06 27.87 8.02
CA GLU A 385 14.15 28.99 8.32
C GLU A 385 13.27 28.71 9.54
N TYR A 386 12.92 27.44 9.77
CA TYR A 386 12.13 26.99 10.92
C TYR A 386 12.99 26.60 12.11
N LEU A 387 14.17 26.04 11.84
CA LEU A 387 15.10 25.54 12.84
C LEU A 387 16.53 25.90 12.43
N SER A 388 17.15 26.89 13.05
CA SER A 388 18.47 27.41 12.66
C SER A 388 19.60 26.36 12.62
N PHE A 389 19.43 25.23 13.31
CA PHE A 389 20.34 24.09 13.30
C PHE A 389 19.76 22.84 12.59
N GLY A 390 18.70 23.00 11.81
CA GLY A 390 17.94 21.92 11.18
C GLY A 390 18.80 21.06 10.25
N SER A 391 19.66 21.69 9.44
CA SER A 391 20.62 20.97 8.60
C SER A 391 21.52 20.01 9.39
N TYR A 392 21.97 20.39 10.60
CA TYR A 392 22.78 19.52 11.45
C TYR A 392 21.98 18.33 11.98
N VAL A 393 20.69 18.52 12.26
CA VAL A 393 19.79 17.42 12.65
C VAL A 393 19.66 16.40 11.52
N ILE A 394 19.48 16.87 10.28
CA ILE A 394 19.36 16.00 9.11
C ILE A 394 20.69 15.29 8.80
N ILE A 395 21.83 15.98 8.92
CA ILE A 395 23.16 15.37 8.80
C ILE A 395 23.33 14.25 9.84
N LEU A 396 23.01 14.52 11.10
CA LEU A 396 23.09 13.53 12.18
C LEU A 396 22.19 12.33 11.88
N TYR A 397 20.98 12.56 11.39
CA TYR A 397 20.08 11.47 10.98
C TYR A 397 20.68 10.57 9.89
N PHE A 398 21.28 11.14 8.84
CA PHE A 398 21.92 10.35 7.79
C PHE A 398 23.13 9.55 8.28
N ILE A 399 23.94 10.14 9.18
CA ILE A 399 25.09 9.47 9.80
C ILE A 399 24.63 8.32 10.70
N VAL A 400 23.67 8.56 11.60
CA VAL A 400 23.10 7.54 12.49
C VAL A 400 22.50 6.41 11.67
N SER A 401 21.78 6.72 10.59
CA SER A 401 21.17 5.71 9.71
C SER A 401 22.21 4.82 9.05
N LEU A 402 23.31 5.40 8.56
CA LEU A 402 24.42 4.67 7.95
C LEU A 402 25.15 3.78 8.97
N LEU A 403 25.51 4.33 10.14
CA LEU A 403 26.23 3.62 11.19
C LEU A 403 25.40 2.47 11.78
N ALA A 404 24.12 2.70 12.04
CA ALA A 404 23.22 1.66 12.54
C ALA A 404 23.04 0.54 11.52
N THR A 405 22.84 0.88 10.23
CA THR A 405 22.73 -0.12 9.16
C THR A 405 24.01 -0.96 9.05
N LEU A 406 25.18 -0.32 9.12
CA LEU A 406 26.46 -1.01 9.12
C LEU A 406 26.59 -1.96 10.32
N TYR A 407 26.26 -1.49 11.53
CA TYR A 407 26.27 -2.28 12.76
C TYR A 407 25.42 -3.57 12.62
N PHE A 408 24.17 -3.43 12.18
CA PHE A 408 23.28 -4.58 12.02
C PHE A 408 23.75 -5.53 10.91
N THR A 409 24.17 -4.99 9.76
CA THR A 409 24.64 -5.79 8.62
C THR A 409 25.87 -6.64 8.99
N LEU A 410 26.84 -6.07 9.69
CA LEU A 410 28.01 -6.80 10.20
C LEU A 410 27.59 -7.86 11.23
N GLY A 411 26.62 -7.55 12.09
CA GLY A 411 26.03 -8.50 13.03
C GLY A 411 25.37 -9.72 12.36
N PHE A 412 24.64 -9.51 11.27
CA PHE A 412 24.00 -10.59 10.51
C PHE A 412 25.03 -11.51 9.84
N ALA A 413 26.07 -10.94 9.22
CA ALA A 413 27.15 -11.71 8.60
C ALA A 413 27.89 -12.61 9.61
N LYS A 414 28.08 -12.12 10.84
CA LYS A 414 28.68 -12.92 11.92
C LYS A 414 27.80 -14.10 12.34
N LYS A 415 26.48 -13.93 12.45
CA LYS A 415 25.56 -15.03 12.78
C LYS A 415 25.51 -16.10 11.69
N GLN A 416 25.48 -15.70 10.41
CA GLN A 416 25.45 -16.66 9.29
C GLN A 416 26.74 -17.49 9.19
N SER A 417 27.91 -16.88 9.44
CA SER A 417 29.19 -17.61 9.41
C SER A 417 29.38 -18.60 10.57
N VAL A 418 28.73 -18.39 11.70
CA VAL A 418 28.71 -19.35 12.82
C VAL A 418 27.76 -20.51 12.55
N ALA A 419 26.60 -20.24 11.93
CA ALA A 419 25.61 -21.26 11.59
C ALA A 419 26.07 -22.26 10.52
N ILE A 420 27.06 -21.91 9.68
CA ILE A 420 27.65 -22.80 8.66
C ILE A 420 28.74 -23.72 9.26
N LYS A 421 29.21 -23.44 10.48
CA LYS A 421 30.29 -24.18 11.16
C LYS A 421 29.79 -25.20 12.20
N ILE A 422 28.48 -25.31 12.38
CA ILE A 422 27.78 -26.28 13.24
C ILE A 422 26.99 -27.18 12.30
#